data_AF-A0A9X2EWI7-F1
#
_entry.id   AF-A0A9X2EWI7-F1
#
_cell.length_a   1.000
_cell.length_b   1.000
_cell.length_c   1.000
_cell.angle_alpha   90.00
_cell.angle_beta   90.00
_cell.angle_gamma   90.00
#
_symmetry.space_group_name_H-M   'P 1'
#
loop_
_entity.id
_entity.type
_entity.pdbx_description
1 polymer ?
#
loop_
_entity_poly.entity_id
_entity_poly.type
_entity_poly.pdbx_seq_one_letter_code
_entity_poly.pdbx_strand_id
1 'polypeptide(L)' 'VVEGLGCKAIRVREPEQIQAALQQAKELMHKHRVPVVVEVMLERVTNIAMGTEINAINEFEDLAERGIDA' A
#
# COMPACT_ATOMS: atom_id res chain seq x y z
N VAL A 1 -9.46 14.90 4.54
CA VAL A 1 -10.11 15.20 3.24
C VAL A 1 -11.21 14.21 2.93
N VAL A 2 -10.92 12.92 2.77
CA VAL A 2 -11.91 11.90 2.34
C VAL A 2 -13.07 11.70 3.33
N GLU A 3 -12.86 11.90 4.62
CA GLU A 3 -13.96 11.84 5.61
C GLU A 3 -14.98 12.97 5.41
N GLY A 4 -14.54 14.15 4.96
CA GLY A 4 -15.44 15.23 4.57
C GLY A 4 -16.28 14.93 3.33
N LEU A 5 -15.91 13.91 2.56
CA LEU A 5 -16.66 13.38 1.41
C LEU A 5 -17.54 12.17 1.78
N GLY A 6 -17.72 11.88 3.08
CA GLY A 6 -18.55 10.78 3.57
C GLY A 6 -17.88 9.40 3.57
N CYS A 7 -16.57 9.32 3.30
CA CYS A 7 -15.79 8.08 3.39
C CYS A 7 -15.29 7.82 4.81
N LYS A 8 -14.71 6.63 5.04
CA LYS A 8 -13.86 6.35 6.21
C LYS A 8 -12.40 6.32 5.82
N ALA A 9 -11.50 6.62 6.75
CA ALA A 9 -10.07 6.62 6.51
C ALA A 9 -9.31 5.90 7.63
N ILE A 10 -8.24 5.20 7.26
CA ILE A 10 -7.26 4.60 8.17
C ILE A 10 -5.88 5.01 7.67
N ARG A 11 -4.99 5.42 8.57
CA ARG A 11 -3.60 5.76 8.26
C ARG A 11 -2.67 4.72 8.84
N VAL A 12 -1.77 4.20 8.01
CA VAL A 12 -0.74 3.23 8.38
C VAL A 12 0.62 3.92 8.32
N ARG A 13 1.38 3.82 9.41
CA ARG A 13 2.74 4.36 9.50
C ARG A 13 3.80 3.28 9.55
N GLU A 14 3.47 2.14 10.14
CA GLU A 14 4.40 1.01 10.27
C GLU A 14 3.88 -0.20 9.46
N PRO A 15 4.76 -0.96 8.78
CA PRO A 15 4.37 -2.07 7.92
C PRO A 15 3.52 -3.15 8.62
N GLU A 16 3.82 -3.45 9.90
CA GLU A 16 3.10 -4.46 10.68
C GLU A 16 1.62 -4.12 10.92
N GLN A 17 1.24 -2.85 10.74
CA GLN A 17 -0.15 -2.39 10.92
C GLN A 17 -1.01 -2.63 9.69
N ILE A 18 -0.42 -2.92 8.52
CA ILE A 18 -1.15 -3.05 7.25
C ILE A 18 -2.24 -4.12 7.36
N GLN A 19 -1.93 -5.30 7.90
CA GLN A 19 -2.90 -6.39 8.00
C GLN A 19 -4.10 -6.00 8.88
N ALA A 20 -3.83 -5.41 10.05
CA ALA A 20 -4.87 -4.97 10.97
C ALA A 20 -5.73 -3.84 10.36
N ALA A 21 -5.11 -2.90 9.65
CA ALA A 21 -5.79 -1.80 8.97
C ALA A 21 -6.73 -2.31 7.87
N LEU A 22 -6.30 -3.31 7.08
CA LEU A 22 -7.15 -3.92 6.04
C LEU A 22 -8.34 -4.68 6.65
N GLN A 23 -8.15 -5.36 7.79
CA GLN A 23 -9.24 -6.01 8.51
C GLN A 23 -10.25 -4.99 9.04
N GLN A 24 -9.78 -3.93 9.68
CA GLN A 24 -10.61 -2.82 10.14
C GLN A 24 -11.35 -2.15 8.96
N ALA A 25 -10.71 -2.00 7.80
CA ALA A 25 -11.34 -1.43 6.61
C ALA A 25 -12.53 -2.27 6.13
N LYS A 26 -12.42 -3.61 6.13
CA LYS A 26 -13.52 -4.51 5.79
C LYS A 26 -14.69 -4.34 6.77
N GLU A 27 -14.41 -4.28 8.07
CA GLU A 27 -15.44 -4.09 9.10
C GLU A 27 -16.17 -2.75 8.95
N LEU A 28 -15.43 -1.67 8.71
CA LEU A 28 -15.99 -0.34 8.46
C LEU A 28 -16.85 -0.32 7.19
N MET A 29 -16.40 -1.00 6.13
CA MET A 29 -17.15 -1.12 4.88
C MET A 29 -18.47 -1.87 5.09
N HIS A 30 -18.47 -2.98 5.81
CA HIS A 30 -19.68 -3.73 6.12
C HIS A 30 -20.66 -2.95 7.00
N LYS A 31 -20.15 -2.25 8.01
CA LYS A 31 -20.95 -1.50 8.99
C LYS A 31 -21.55 -0.23 8.40
N HIS A 32 -20.75 0.55 7.68
CA HIS A 32 -21.14 1.89 7.25
C HIS A 32 -21.56 1.98 5.78
N ARG A 33 -21.26 0.95 4.97
CA ARG A 33 -21.62 0.88 3.54
C ARG A 33 -21.13 2.10 2.74
N VAL A 34 -19.96 2.61 3.11
CA VAL A 34 -19.27 3.70 2.43
C VAL A 34 -17.85 3.26 2.04
N PRO A 35 -17.20 3.91 1.06
CA PRO A 35 -15.80 3.64 0.74
C PRO A 35 -14.87 3.86 1.94
N VAL A 36 -13.85 3.02 2.06
CA VAL A 36 -12.81 3.13 3.09
C VAL A 36 -11.45 3.30 2.42
N VAL A 37 -10.73 4.37 2.77
CA VAL A 37 -9.38 4.65 2.28
C VAL A 37 -8.37 4.17 3.31
N VAL A 38 -7.40 3.36 2.88
CA VAL A 38 -6.24 2.97 3.68
C VAL A 38 -5.02 3.69 3.11
N GLU A 39 -4.52 4.68 3.84
CA GLU A 39 -3.41 5.54 3.45
C GLU A 39 -2.12 5.02 4.09
N VAL A 40 -1.20 4.48 3.29
CA VAL A 40 0.10 3.99 3.76
C VAL A 40 1.14 5.10 3.59
N MET A 41 1.79 5.47 4.69
CA MET A 41 2.87 6.45 4.66
C MET A 41 4.15 5.75 4.20
N LEU A 42 4.57 6.04 2.97
CA LEU A 42 5.80 5.50 2.40
C LEU A 42 6.99 6.39 2.74
N GLU A 43 8.19 5.86 2.51
CA GLU A 43 9.40 6.66 2.48
C GLU A 43 9.36 7.70 1.36
N ARG A 44 10.24 8.71 1.44
CA ARG A 44 10.19 9.85 0.52
C ARG A 44 10.70 9.49 -0.88
N VAL A 45 11.58 8.52 -1.00
CA VAL A 45 12.26 8.13 -2.24
C VAL A 45 12.45 6.62 -2.23
N THR A 46 11.87 5.96 -3.23
CA THR A 46 12.08 4.54 -3.57
C THR A 46 12.10 4.46 -5.09
N ASN A 47 13.07 3.77 -5.68
CA ASN A 47 13.16 3.69 -7.14
C ASN A 47 12.52 2.39 -7.63
N ILE A 48 11.43 2.52 -8.40
CA ILE A 48 10.78 1.35 -8.98
C ILE A 48 11.59 0.88 -10.20
N ALA A 49 11.75 -0.43 -10.36
CA ALA A 49 12.39 -1.04 -11.51
C ALA A 49 11.74 -0.56 -12.83
N MET A 50 12.56 -0.08 -13.76
CA MET A 50 12.10 0.51 -15.01
C MET A 50 13.21 0.52 -16.08
N GLY A 51 12.81 0.54 -17.35
CA GLY A 51 13.71 0.56 -18.50
C GLY A 51 13.00 0.99 -19.77
N THR A 52 13.76 1.32 -20.81
CA THR A 52 13.21 1.76 -22.11
C THR A 52 12.73 0.60 -22.98
N GLU A 53 13.31 -0.58 -22.80
CA GLU A 53 13.05 -1.79 -23.58
C GLU A 53 12.96 -3.00 -22.65
N ILE A 54 12.27 -4.05 -23.11
CA ILE A 54 12.00 -5.25 -22.29
C ILE A 54 13.27 -5.98 -21.84
N ASN A 55 14.35 -5.92 -22.63
CA ASN A 55 15.63 -6.55 -22.32
C ASN A 55 16.62 -5.60 -21.61
N ALA A 56 16.17 -4.40 -21.25
CA ALA A 56 17.00 -3.35 -20.66
C ALA A 56 16.30 -2.69 -19.46
N ILE A 57 15.73 -3.52 -18.56
CA ILE A 57 15.19 -3.07 -17.28
C ILE A 57 16.34 -2.86 -16.29
N ASN A 58 16.33 -1.72 -15.61
CA ASN A 58 17.22 -1.46 -14.49
C ASN A 58 16.48 -1.78 -13.19
N GLU A 59 17.10 -2.65 -12.40
CA GLU A 59 16.66 -3.03 -11.05
C GLU A 59 17.43 -2.14 -10.06
N PHE A 60 16.73 -1.24 -9.37
CA PHE A 60 17.35 -0.27 -8.46
C PHE A 60 17.40 -0.76 -7.01
N GLU A 61 16.42 -1.57 -6.62
CA GLU A 61 16.31 -2.19 -5.30
C GLU A 61 16.71 -3.68 -5.39
N ASP A 62 16.89 -4.33 -4.23
CA ASP A 62 17.31 -5.73 -4.16
C ASP A 62 16.30 -6.66 -4.86
N LEU A 63 16.83 -7.59 -5.66
CA LEU A 63 16.03 -8.64 -6.29
C LEU A 63 15.61 -9.70 -5.28
N ALA A 64 14.40 -10.23 -5.47
CA ALA A 64 13.98 -11.46 -4.82
C ALA A 64 14.80 -12.65 -5.36
N GLU A 65 15.58 -13.28 -4.50
CA GLU A 65 16.39 -14.45 -4.83
C GLU A 65 15.74 -15.76 -4.34
N ARG A 66 14.89 -15.69 -3.31
CA ARG A 66 14.22 -16.84 -2.72
C ARG A 66 12.73 -16.53 -2.49
N GLY A 67 11.97 -17.56 -2.07
CA GLY A 67 10.54 -17.40 -1.81
C GLY A 67 10.19 -16.62 -0.55
N ILE A 68 11.18 -16.27 0.29
CA ILE A 68 10.94 -15.51 1.53
C ILE A 68 10.95 -13.99 1.32
N ASP A 69 11.54 -13.59 0.20
CA ASP A 69 11.77 -12.23 -0.30
C ASP A 69 11.01 -11.97 -1.61
N ALA A 70 10.19 -12.94 -2.04
CA ALA A 70 9.29 -12.86 -3.18
C ALA A 70 7.89 -12.34 -2.83
#